data_AF-A0A940STY4-F1
#
_entry.id   AF-A0A940STY4-F1
#
_cell.length_a   1.000
_cell.length_b   1.000
_cell.length_c   1.000
_cell.angle_alpha   90.00
_cell.angle_beta   90.00
_cell.angle_gamma   90.00
#
_symmetry.space_group_name_H-M   'P 1'
#
loop_
_entity.id
_entity.type
_entity.pdbx_description
1 polymer ?
#
loop_
_entity_poly.entity_id
_entity_poly.type
_entity_poly.pdbx_seq_one_letter_code
_entity_poly.pdbx_strand_id
1 'polypeptide(L)'
;MKTPVKKLLVLLICLISILISAFIYEKIKFQNIFDEIYYDSRNASGESFDRRSSLGNIKGMSASATNLTGIAAPEGEHAIMEFYEDDSLNAPMNSLSIVNNSTKKELRIGYSYTVTGNITIFFDNVYNVKNRQLTKVISFVEIDSSKRITTQKEVKDTLLSYKITDGQLAAWDYQGMNNVFLKDWVSVYPSNYSPDNLGNVKIHTQW
;
A
#
# COMPACT_ATOMS: atom_id res chain seq x y z
N MET A 1 -22.40 43.18 27.24
CA MET A 1 -21.49 42.04 27.51
C MET A 1 -20.11 42.55 27.87
N LYS A 2 -19.58 42.16 29.04
CA LYS A 2 -18.26 42.57 29.54
C LYS A 2 -17.18 42.26 28.48
N THR A 3 -16.32 43.23 28.16
CA THR A 3 -15.18 43.14 27.22
C THR A 3 -14.39 41.82 27.23
N PRO A 4 -14.12 41.16 28.37
CA PRO A 4 -13.47 39.84 28.37
C PRO A 4 -14.28 38.72 27.69
N VAL A 5 -15.62 38.74 27.78
CA VAL A 5 -16.49 37.72 27.17
C VAL A 5 -16.50 37.82 25.64
N LYS A 6 -16.43 39.04 25.09
CA LYS A 6 -16.32 39.25 23.64
C LYS A 6 -14.99 38.74 23.07
N LYS A 7 -13.88 38.99 23.77
CA LYS A 7 -12.56 38.48 23.37
C LYS A 7 -12.50 36.95 23.42
N LEU A 8 -13.09 36.33 24.46
CA LEU A 8 -13.18 34.87 24.58
C LEU A 8 -14.03 34.26 23.46
N LEU A 9 -15.15 34.90 23.10
CA LEU A 9 -16.01 34.44 22.00
C LEU A 9 -15.27 34.48 20.65
N VAL A 10 -14.54 35.57 20.37
CA VAL A 10 -13.75 35.69 19.13
C VAL A 10 -12.65 34.63 19.08
N LEU A 11 -11.94 34.41 20.19
CA LEU A 11 -10.91 33.36 20.28
C LEU A 11 -11.50 31.97 20.00
N LEU A 12 -12.67 31.67 20.58
CA LEU A 12 -13.37 30.41 20.38
C LEU A 12 -13.79 30.20 18.93
N ILE A 13 -14.33 31.23 18.28
CA ILE A 13 -14.70 31.19 16.85
C ILE A 13 -13.46 30.92 15.98
N CYS A 14 -12.35 31.64 16.23
CA CYS A 14 -11.11 31.41 15.50
C CYS A 14 -10.59 29.97 15.68
N LEU A 15 -10.62 29.44 16.90
CA LEU A 15 -10.21 28.06 17.18
C LEU A 15 -11.08 27.06 16.43
N ILE A 16 -12.40 27.24 16.44
CA ILE A 16 -13.34 26.39 15.70
C ILE A 16 -13.05 26.46 14.20
N SER A 17 -12.83 27.65 13.64
CA SER A 17 -12.48 27.81 12.22
C SER A 17 -11.19 27.07 11.85
N ILE A 18 -10.15 27.16 12.69
CA ILE A 18 -8.89 26.43 12.47
C ILE A 18 -9.11 24.92 12.49
N LEU A 19 -9.88 24.41 13.45
CA LEU A 19 -10.20 22.98 13.54
C LEU A 19 -10.98 22.50 12.31
N ILE A 20 -11.96 23.27 11.84
CA ILE A 20 -12.72 22.95 10.62
C ILE A 20 -11.81 22.96 9.40
N SER A 21 -10.94 23.97 9.24
CA SER A 21 -10.01 24.04 8.13
C SER A 21 -9.02 22.88 8.12
N ALA A 22 -8.49 22.50 9.28
CA ALA A 22 -7.62 21.33 9.41
C ALA A 22 -8.35 20.03 9.02
N PHE A 23 -9.58 19.85 9.48
CA PHE A 23 -10.40 18.69 9.14
C PHE A 23 -10.71 18.61 7.63
N ILE A 24 -11.07 19.74 7.01
CA ILE A 24 -11.30 19.80 5.55
C ILE A 24 -10.01 19.49 4.79
N TYR A 25 -8.88 20.02 5.23
CA TYR A 25 -7.58 19.75 4.61
C TYR A 25 -7.24 18.26 4.64
N GLU A 26 -7.44 17.58 5.77
CA GLU A 26 -7.23 16.13 5.86
C GLU A 26 -8.14 15.34 4.92
N LYS A 27 -9.43 15.67 4.84
CA LYS A 27 -10.37 15.04 3.89
C LYS A 27 -10.00 15.27 2.43
N ILE A 28 -9.37 16.40 2.10
CA ILE A 28 -8.89 16.68 0.74
C ILE A 28 -7.62 15.88 0.45
N LYS A 29 -6.72 15.78 1.44
CA LYS A 29 -5.43 15.11 1.33
C LYS A 29 -5.57 13.60 1.23
N PHE A 30 -6.34 12.99 2.12
CA PHE A 30 -6.60 11.55 2.17
C PHE A 30 -8.00 11.29 1.66
N GLN A 31 -8.10 10.78 0.43
CA GLN A 31 -9.41 10.43 -0.15
C GLN A 31 -9.66 8.94 -0.23
N ASN A 32 -8.64 8.12 0.01
CA ASN A 32 -8.71 6.67 0.08
C ASN A 32 -7.66 6.11 1.04
N ILE A 33 -7.78 4.83 1.37
CA ILE A 33 -6.88 4.13 2.29
C ILE A 33 -5.40 4.14 1.82
N PHE A 34 -5.17 4.13 0.52
CA PHE A 34 -3.81 4.13 -0.05
C PHE A 34 -3.15 5.51 0.05
N ASP A 35 -3.92 6.60 0.06
CA ASP A 35 -3.40 7.93 0.40
C ASP A 35 -2.90 7.94 1.86
N GLU A 36 -3.67 7.40 2.81
CA GLU A 36 -3.27 7.34 4.23
C GLU A 36 -1.96 6.56 4.39
N ILE A 37 -1.87 5.36 3.81
CA ILE A 37 -0.65 4.52 3.86
C ILE A 37 0.54 5.24 3.21
N TYR A 38 0.35 5.81 2.02
CA TYR A 38 1.43 6.48 1.30
C TYR A 38 2.00 7.66 2.09
N TYR A 39 1.15 8.52 2.64
CA TYR A 39 1.60 9.71 3.35
C TYR A 39 2.15 9.38 4.75
N ASP A 40 1.61 8.39 5.45
CA ASP A 40 2.17 7.90 6.72
C ASP A 40 3.59 7.37 6.50
N SER A 41 3.76 6.44 5.56
CA SER A 41 5.06 5.86 5.20
C SER A 41 6.04 6.92 4.67
N ARG A 42 5.59 7.86 3.84
CA ARG A 42 6.41 8.97 3.34
C ARG A 42 6.88 9.93 4.45
N ASN A 43 6.04 10.19 5.45
CA ASN A 43 6.42 11.07 6.55
C ASN A 43 7.41 10.39 7.50
N ALA A 44 7.35 9.06 7.63
CA ALA A 44 8.33 8.25 8.34
C ALA A 44 9.69 8.20 7.61
N SER A 45 9.68 8.31 6.28
CA SER A 45 10.88 8.28 5.42
C SER A 45 11.55 9.64 5.17
N GLY A 46 11.30 10.66 6.00
CA GLY A 46 11.91 12.00 5.87
C GLY A 46 13.40 12.03 6.28
N GLU A 47 14.08 13.17 6.03
CA GLU A 47 15.54 13.37 6.18
C GLU A 47 16.17 12.90 7.50
N SER A 48 15.39 12.68 8.56
CA SER A 48 15.91 12.29 9.87
C SER A 48 15.67 10.84 10.29
N PHE A 49 14.89 10.02 9.56
CA PHE A 49 14.51 8.65 9.96
C PHE A 49 14.03 8.48 11.43
N ASP A 50 13.69 9.58 12.14
CA ASP A 50 13.42 9.56 13.58
C ASP A 50 12.08 8.91 13.94
N ARG A 51 11.26 8.54 12.95
CA ARG A 51 9.91 8.02 13.16
C ARG A 51 9.65 6.81 12.27
N ARG A 52 9.30 5.70 12.90
CA ARG A 52 8.75 4.50 12.25
C ARG A 52 7.37 4.82 11.69
N SER A 53 7.05 4.32 10.51
CA SER A 53 5.68 4.37 9.96
C SER A 53 4.74 3.53 10.82
N SER A 54 3.44 3.73 10.65
CA SER A 54 2.43 2.91 11.31
C SER A 54 2.47 1.46 10.82
N LEU A 55 2.85 1.21 9.56
CA LEU A 55 3.09 -0.14 9.03
C LEU A 55 4.11 -0.91 9.86
N GLY A 56 5.16 -0.23 10.32
CA GLY A 56 6.15 -0.83 11.20
C GLY A 56 5.61 -1.32 12.54
N ASN A 57 4.41 -0.91 12.97
CA ASN A 57 3.77 -1.43 14.18
C ASN A 57 3.02 -2.75 13.95
N ILE A 58 2.91 -3.20 12.70
CA ILE A 58 2.31 -4.51 12.37
C ILE A 58 3.23 -5.61 12.92
N LYS A 59 2.63 -6.59 13.61
CA LYS A 59 3.38 -7.72 14.17
C LYS A 59 4.03 -8.52 13.04
N GLY A 60 5.34 -8.74 13.14
CA GLY A 60 6.10 -9.44 12.11
C GLY A 60 6.53 -8.56 10.93
N MET A 61 6.29 -7.25 11.00
CA MET A 61 6.77 -6.31 9.99
C MET A 61 8.19 -5.83 10.29
N SER A 62 9.04 -5.92 9.27
CA SER A 62 10.37 -5.32 9.24
C SER A 62 10.47 -4.25 8.17
N ALA A 63 11.49 -3.41 8.28
CA ALA A 63 11.76 -2.36 7.32
C ALA A 63 13.24 -2.35 6.95
N SER A 64 13.52 -2.10 5.68
CA SER A 64 14.87 -1.89 5.17
C SER A 64 14.90 -0.70 4.22
N ALA A 65 16.02 0.03 4.22
CA ALA A 65 16.32 0.96 3.16
C ALA A 65 16.61 0.14 1.90
N THR A 66 15.89 0.39 0.81
CA THR A 66 16.13 -0.31 -0.45
C THR A 66 16.81 0.62 -1.44
N ASN A 67 18.02 0.24 -1.89
CA ASN A 67 18.67 0.86 -3.03
C ASN A 67 17.94 0.36 -4.28
N LEU A 68 16.96 1.13 -4.77
CA LEU A 68 16.21 0.78 -5.99
C LEU A 68 17.07 0.94 -7.26
N THR A 69 18.14 0.16 -7.39
CA THR A 69 18.98 0.12 -8.61
C THR A 69 18.22 -0.38 -9.84
N GLY A 70 17.04 -1.00 -9.66
CA GLY A 70 16.15 -1.44 -10.74
C GLY A 70 15.00 -0.48 -11.09
N ILE A 71 14.83 0.63 -10.36
CA ILE A 71 13.80 1.64 -10.63
C ILE A 71 14.51 2.99 -10.70
N ALA A 72 15.37 3.19 -11.71
CA ALA A 72 16.10 4.44 -12.04
C ALA A 72 15.75 5.62 -11.12
N ALA A 73 16.39 5.62 -9.96
CA ALA A 73 16.21 6.59 -8.91
C ALA A 73 17.53 7.37 -8.90
N PRO A 74 17.60 8.59 -9.46
CA PRO A 74 18.79 9.44 -9.36
C PRO A 74 19.37 9.44 -7.94
N GLU A 75 20.68 9.67 -7.85
CA GLU A 75 21.40 9.77 -6.57
C GLU A 75 20.63 10.65 -5.57
N GLY A 76 20.39 10.13 -4.36
CA GLY A 76 19.64 10.82 -3.29
C GLY A 76 18.19 10.37 -3.11
N GLU A 77 17.70 9.41 -3.90
CA GLU A 77 16.36 8.85 -3.71
C GLU A 77 16.30 7.79 -2.61
N HIS A 78 15.47 8.03 -1.59
CA HIS A 78 15.21 7.10 -0.51
C HIS A 78 13.86 6.41 -0.72
N ALA A 79 13.88 5.09 -0.91
CA ALA A 79 12.68 4.26 -0.82
C ALA A 79 12.80 3.37 0.41
N ILE A 80 11.71 3.32 1.19
CA ILE A 80 11.57 2.37 2.29
C ILE A 80 10.77 1.19 1.78
N MET A 81 11.31 0.00 2.01
CA MET A 81 10.60 -1.25 1.86
C MET A 81 10.22 -1.74 3.26
N GLU A 82 8.94 -1.97 3.46
CA GLU A 82 8.38 -2.62 4.64
C GLU A 82 7.84 -3.98 4.21
N PHE A 83 8.19 -5.04 4.93
CA PHE A 83 7.84 -6.39 4.54
C PHE A 83 7.55 -7.26 5.76
N TYR A 84 6.65 -8.21 5.57
CA TYR A 84 6.37 -9.24 6.56
C TYR A 84 7.52 -10.23 6.56
N GLU A 85 8.04 -10.55 7.74
CA GLU A 85 9.00 -11.64 7.94
C GLU A 85 8.36 -12.97 7.56
N ASP A 86 9.16 -13.90 7.04
CA ASP A 86 8.66 -15.17 6.47
C ASP A 86 7.84 -15.99 7.48
N ASP A 87 8.19 -15.95 8.77
CA ASP A 87 7.49 -16.68 9.84
C ASP A 87 6.21 -15.99 10.33
N SER A 88 5.96 -14.76 9.88
CA SER A 88 4.77 -13.99 10.23
C SER A 88 3.61 -14.19 9.24
N LEU A 89 3.88 -14.74 8.07
CA LEU A 89 2.88 -15.03 7.04
C LEU A 89 2.37 -16.47 7.17
N ASN A 90 1.06 -16.64 7.06
CA ASN A 90 0.46 -17.96 6.99
C ASN A 90 0.48 -18.48 5.55
N ALA A 91 0.84 -19.76 5.39
CA ALA A 91 0.65 -20.45 4.12
C ALA A 91 -0.81 -20.30 3.63
N PRO A 92 -1.05 -20.14 2.32
CA PRO A 92 -0.11 -20.33 1.20
C PRO A 92 0.62 -19.06 0.75
N MET A 93 0.56 -17.96 1.50
CA MET A 93 1.26 -16.73 1.13
C MET A 93 2.76 -16.88 1.37
N ASN A 94 3.56 -16.57 0.36
CA ASN A 94 5.02 -16.68 0.46
C ASN A 94 5.66 -15.36 0.87
N SER A 95 5.09 -14.23 0.45
CA SER A 95 5.65 -12.91 0.74
C SER A 95 4.60 -11.81 0.67
N LEU A 96 4.83 -10.74 1.40
CA LEU A 96 4.06 -9.50 1.36
C LEU A 96 4.99 -8.33 1.67
N SER A 97 5.05 -7.36 0.77
CA SER A 97 5.87 -6.16 0.92
C SER A 97 5.18 -4.91 0.39
N ILE A 98 5.58 -3.78 0.97
CA ILE A 98 5.11 -2.45 0.67
C ILE A 98 6.34 -1.58 0.39
N VAL A 99 6.37 -0.95 -0.78
CA VAL A 99 7.45 -0.05 -1.17
C VAL A 99 6.87 1.33 -1.44
N ASN A 100 7.34 2.32 -0.69
CA ASN A 100 7.01 3.72 -0.92
C ASN A 100 8.04 4.34 -1.87
N ASN A 101 7.59 4.79 -3.04
CA ASN A 101 8.40 5.58 -3.95
C ASN A 101 7.90 7.03 -3.94
N SER A 102 8.50 7.84 -3.07
CA SER A 102 8.14 9.23 -2.87
C SER A 102 8.41 10.12 -4.10
N THR A 103 9.39 9.77 -4.93
CA THR A 103 9.73 10.51 -6.15
C THR A 103 8.65 10.36 -7.22
N LYS A 104 8.29 9.11 -7.52
CA LYS A 104 7.23 8.78 -8.49
C LYS A 104 5.83 9.09 -7.95
N LYS A 105 5.72 9.26 -6.63
CA LYS A 105 4.46 9.33 -5.89
C LYS A 105 3.64 8.05 -6.10
N GLU A 106 4.31 6.93 -5.89
CA GLU A 106 3.75 5.59 -6.03
C GLU A 106 3.89 4.82 -4.71
N LEU A 107 2.89 4.00 -4.41
CA LEU A 107 2.95 2.97 -3.40
C LEU A 107 2.81 1.61 -4.10
N ARG A 108 3.78 0.72 -3.91
CA ARG A 108 3.73 -0.65 -4.47
C ARG A 108 3.43 -1.63 -3.36
N ILE A 109 2.45 -2.49 -3.57
CA ILE A 109 2.06 -3.54 -2.64
C ILE A 109 2.18 -4.86 -3.39
N GLY A 110 3.22 -5.61 -3.06
CA GLY A 110 3.55 -6.89 -3.69
C GLY A 110 3.26 -8.04 -2.74
N TYR A 111 2.58 -9.08 -3.20
CA TYR A 111 2.46 -10.34 -2.47
C TYR A 111 2.44 -11.53 -3.42
N SER A 112 2.79 -12.71 -2.91
CA SER A 112 2.93 -13.89 -3.76
C SER A 112 2.41 -15.17 -3.11
N TYR A 113 2.04 -16.12 -3.96
CA TYR A 113 1.54 -17.43 -3.57
C TYR A 113 2.17 -18.52 -4.44
N THR A 114 2.49 -19.65 -3.83
CA THR A 114 2.84 -20.86 -4.58
C THR A 114 1.56 -21.47 -5.14
N VAL A 115 1.39 -21.48 -6.47
CA VAL A 115 0.18 -22.01 -7.12
C VAL A 115 0.26 -23.53 -7.22
N THR A 116 1.42 -24.03 -7.62
CA THR A 116 1.80 -25.44 -7.63
C THR A 116 3.26 -25.55 -7.19
N GLY A 117 3.78 -26.75 -6.96
CA GLY A 117 5.20 -26.96 -6.62
C GLY A 117 6.22 -26.40 -7.63
N ASN A 118 5.77 -25.93 -8.80
CA ASN A 118 6.64 -25.49 -9.90
C ASN A 118 6.47 -24.01 -10.27
N ILE A 119 5.45 -23.31 -9.75
CA ILE A 119 5.17 -21.93 -10.14
C ILE A 119 4.63 -21.07 -8.99
N THR A 120 5.19 -19.86 -8.87
CA THR A 120 4.73 -18.82 -7.95
C THR A 120 4.05 -17.71 -8.74
N ILE A 121 2.88 -17.27 -8.27
CA ILE A 121 2.21 -16.07 -8.76
C ILE A 121 2.57 -14.87 -7.88
N PHE A 122 2.84 -13.73 -8.50
CA PHE A 122 3.06 -12.45 -7.85
C PHE A 122 1.93 -11.50 -8.24
N PHE A 123 1.33 -10.87 -7.24
CA PHE A 123 0.40 -9.76 -7.40
C PHE A 123 1.16 -8.46 -7.12
N ASP A 124 1.38 -7.68 -8.16
CA ASP A 124 2.05 -6.38 -8.09
C ASP A 124 0.97 -5.28 -8.18
N ASN A 125 0.66 -4.65 -7.06
CA ASN A 125 -0.35 -3.60 -7.00
C ASN A 125 0.34 -2.24 -6.90
N VAL A 126 0.14 -1.38 -7.91
CA VAL A 126 0.79 -0.06 -7.99
C VAL A 126 -0.27 1.02 -7.84
N TYR A 127 -0.25 1.69 -6.69
CA TYR A 127 -1.07 2.87 -6.44
C TYR A 127 -0.32 4.14 -6.88
N ASN A 128 -0.95 4.93 -7.75
CA ASN A 128 -0.45 6.23 -8.16
C ASN A 128 -1.23 7.33 -7.44
N VAL A 129 -0.51 8.11 -6.63
CA VAL A 129 -1.11 9.13 -5.74
C VAL A 129 -1.67 10.31 -6.55
N LYS A 130 -1.09 10.62 -7.72
CA LYS A 130 -1.49 11.81 -8.51
C LYS A 130 -2.88 11.65 -9.10
N ASN A 131 -3.21 10.46 -9.59
CA ASN A 131 -4.50 10.17 -10.21
C ASN A 131 -5.42 9.28 -9.36
N ARG A 132 -4.96 8.88 -8.17
CA ARG A 132 -5.66 8.01 -7.21
C ARG A 132 -6.14 6.71 -7.85
N GLN A 133 -5.23 6.07 -8.57
CA GLN A 133 -5.50 4.81 -9.26
C GLN A 133 -4.63 3.69 -8.70
N LEU A 134 -5.25 2.58 -8.31
CA LEU A 134 -4.60 1.32 -8.03
C LEU A 134 -4.64 0.45 -9.29
N THR A 135 -3.49 0.24 -9.91
CA THR A 135 -3.33 -0.70 -11.02
C THR A 135 -2.84 -2.03 -10.46
N LYS A 136 -3.60 -3.10 -10.70
CA LYS A 136 -3.26 -4.45 -10.26
C LYS A 136 -2.75 -5.25 -11.46
N VAL A 137 -1.55 -5.81 -11.34
CA VAL A 137 -0.97 -6.69 -12.34
C VAL A 137 -0.50 -7.99 -11.70
N ILE A 138 -0.44 -9.06 -12.50
CA ILE A 138 0.15 -10.32 -12.06
C ILE A 138 1.37 -10.67 -12.90
N SER A 139 2.28 -11.41 -12.30
CA SER A 139 3.38 -12.07 -12.99
C SER A 139 3.61 -13.45 -12.38
N PHE A 140 4.37 -14.29 -13.07
CA PHE A 140 4.76 -15.60 -12.55
C PHE A 140 6.27 -15.74 -12.47
N VAL A 141 6.73 -16.62 -11.59
CA VAL A 141 8.09 -17.13 -11.58
C VAL A 141 8.02 -18.65 -11.56
N GLU A 142 8.64 -19.27 -12.56
CA GLU A 142 8.90 -20.71 -12.58
C GLU A 142 9.98 -21.03 -11.53
N ILE A 143 9.71 -21.98 -10.65
CA ILE A 143 10.60 -22.27 -9.50
C ILE A 143 11.92 -22.86 -9.99
N ASP A 144 11.88 -23.82 -10.93
CA ASP A 144 13.08 -24.53 -11.39
C ASP A 144 14.03 -23.65 -12.21
N SER A 145 13.48 -22.78 -13.05
CA SER A 145 14.25 -21.95 -13.98
C SER A 145 14.50 -20.53 -13.46
N SER A 146 13.79 -20.12 -12.40
CA SER A 146 13.68 -18.73 -11.95
C SER A 146 13.24 -17.76 -13.06
N LYS A 147 12.66 -18.26 -14.17
CA LYS A 147 12.20 -17.43 -15.28
C LYS A 147 11.00 -16.62 -14.83
N ARG A 148 11.10 -15.28 -14.92
CA ARG A 148 9.97 -14.37 -14.67
C ARG A 148 9.13 -14.20 -15.93
N ILE A 149 7.83 -14.41 -15.80
CA ILE A 149 6.83 -14.30 -16.84
C ILE A 149 5.99 -13.05 -16.58
N THR A 150 6.10 -12.05 -17.46
CA THR A 150 5.49 -10.72 -17.26
C THR A 150 4.70 -10.22 -18.47
N THR A 151 4.93 -10.77 -19.66
CA THR A 151 4.21 -10.31 -20.85
C THR A 151 2.76 -10.79 -20.79
N GLN A 152 1.81 -9.95 -21.23
CA GLN A 152 0.37 -10.27 -21.16
C GLN A 152 0.04 -11.60 -21.86
N LYS A 153 0.70 -11.88 -22.98
CA LYS A 153 0.53 -13.15 -23.70
C LYS A 153 1.01 -14.34 -22.85
N GLU A 154 2.23 -14.30 -22.33
CA GLU A 154 2.75 -15.42 -21.53
C GLU A 154 1.99 -15.59 -20.21
N VAL A 155 1.57 -14.50 -19.57
CA VAL A 155 0.71 -14.52 -18.37
C VAL A 155 -0.60 -15.26 -18.68
N LYS A 156 -1.28 -14.90 -19.78
CA LYS A 156 -2.52 -15.57 -20.20
C LYS A 156 -2.31 -17.04 -20.54
N ASP A 157 -1.24 -17.36 -21.27
CA ASP A 157 -0.89 -18.74 -21.63
C ASP A 157 -0.60 -19.58 -20.36
N THR A 158 0.03 -18.96 -19.34
CA THR A 158 0.32 -19.59 -18.05
C THR A 158 -0.96 -19.86 -17.24
N LEU A 159 -1.86 -18.88 -17.15
CA LEU A 159 -3.16 -19.06 -16.49
C LEU A 159 -3.93 -20.26 -17.08
N LEU A 160 -3.93 -20.40 -18.41
CA LEU A 160 -4.56 -21.51 -19.10
C LEU A 160 -3.87 -22.84 -18.82
N SER A 161 -2.53 -22.88 -18.89
CA SER A 161 -1.73 -24.09 -18.65
C SER A 161 -1.96 -24.68 -17.25
N TYR A 162 -2.00 -23.81 -16.24
CA TYR A 162 -2.22 -24.19 -14.85
C TYR A 162 -3.70 -24.23 -14.45
N LYS A 163 -4.63 -23.99 -15.38
CA LYS A 163 -6.09 -23.96 -15.15
C LYS A 163 -6.50 -23.01 -14.01
N ILE A 164 -5.80 -21.89 -13.90
CA ILE A 164 -6.09 -20.85 -12.91
C ILE A 164 -7.29 -20.04 -13.41
N THR A 165 -8.32 -19.97 -12.59
CA THR A 165 -9.56 -19.24 -12.89
C THR A 165 -9.52 -17.82 -12.36
N ASP A 166 -10.31 -16.93 -12.96
CA ASP A 166 -10.50 -15.55 -12.48
C ASP A 166 -10.99 -15.52 -11.02
N GLY A 167 -11.82 -16.48 -10.62
CA GLY A 167 -12.28 -16.63 -9.24
C GLY A 167 -11.16 -16.95 -8.25
N GLN A 168 -10.19 -17.78 -8.65
CA GLN A 168 -8.99 -18.04 -7.83
C GLN A 168 -8.09 -16.81 -7.74
N LEU A 169 -7.90 -16.08 -8.85
CA LEU A 169 -7.13 -14.84 -8.84
C LEU A 169 -7.77 -13.79 -7.92
N ALA A 170 -9.09 -13.62 -8.01
CA ALA A 170 -9.83 -12.70 -7.15
C ALA A 170 -9.75 -13.12 -5.67
N ALA A 171 -9.81 -14.42 -5.37
CA ALA A 171 -9.68 -14.92 -4.00
C ALA A 171 -8.28 -14.67 -3.42
N TRP A 172 -7.21 -14.89 -4.20
CA TRP A 172 -5.84 -14.62 -3.76
C TRP A 172 -5.54 -13.14 -3.62
N ASP A 173 -6.03 -12.30 -4.54
CA ASP A 173 -5.94 -10.84 -4.45
C ASP A 173 -6.67 -10.32 -3.21
N TYR A 174 -7.92 -10.76 -2.98
CA TYR A 174 -8.68 -10.39 -1.78
C TYR A 174 -8.01 -10.87 -0.50
N GLN A 175 -7.46 -12.09 -0.49
CA GLN A 175 -6.74 -12.62 0.66
C GLN A 175 -5.52 -11.76 0.99
N GLY A 176 -4.72 -11.38 -0.02
CA GLY A 176 -3.50 -10.61 0.20
C GLY A 176 -3.78 -9.15 0.55
N MET A 177 -4.64 -8.52 -0.23
CA MET A 177 -4.97 -7.10 -0.08
C MET A 177 -5.89 -6.86 1.12
N ASN A 178 -7.06 -7.50 1.16
CA ASN A 178 -8.12 -7.15 2.12
C ASN A 178 -7.94 -7.88 3.46
N ASN A 179 -7.74 -9.20 3.43
CA ASN A 179 -7.74 -10.01 4.65
C ASN A 179 -6.44 -9.96 5.45
N VAL A 180 -5.31 -9.67 4.80
CA VAL A 180 -4.01 -9.51 5.44
C VAL A 180 -3.64 -8.03 5.48
N PHE A 181 -3.23 -7.45 4.35
CA PHE A 181 -2.59 -6.13 4.36
C PHE A 181 -3.46 -5.01 4.94
N LEU A 182 -4.64 -4.76 4.35
CA LEU A 182 -5.49 -3.65 4.76
C LEU A 182 -6.12 -3.89 6.13
N LYS A 183 -6.40 -5.15 6.50
CA LYS A 183 -6.85 -5.51 7.83
C LYS A 183 -5.81 -5.16 8.90
N ASP A 184 -4.55 -5.50 8.64
CA ASP A 184 -3.47 -5.21 9.58
C ASP A 184 -3.17 -3.71 9.63
N TRP A 185 -3.23 -3.00 8.50
CA TRP A 185 -3.15 -1.54 8.46
C TRP A 185 -4.16 -0.86 9.40
N VAL A 186 -5.45 -1.20 9.30
CA VAL A 186 -6.47 -0.58 10.15
C VAL A 186 -6.37 -1.00 11.63
N SER A 187 -5.57 -2.02 11.95
CA SER A 187 -5.29 -2.42 13.34
C SER A 187 -4.22 -1.55 14.01
N VAL A 188 -3.36 -0.91 13.22
CA VAL A 188 -2.22 -0.10 13.70
C VAL A 188 -2.35 1.39 13.38
N TYR A 189 -3.28 1.75 12.50
CA TYR A 189 -3.55 3.13 12.09
C TYR A 189 -5.04 3.46 12.28
N PRO A 190 -5.38 4.62 12.85
CA PRO A 190 -6.77 5.06 13.01
C PRO A 190 -7.38 5.53 11.67
N SER A 191 -7.54 4.59 10.74
CA SER A 191 -7.97 4.84 9.37
C SER A 191 -9.40 5.38 9.29
N ASN A 192 -9.65 6.30 8.36
CA ASN A 192 -11.01 6.70 7.99
C ASN A 192 -11.68 5.72 7.02
N TYR A 193 -10.93 4.71 6.58
CA TYR A 193 -11.30 3.74 5.56
C TYR A 193 -11.23 2.33 6.15
N SER A 194 -11.65 1.35 5.36
CA SER A 194 -11.60 -0.05 5.74
C SER A 194 -11.32 -0.94 4.54
N PRO A 195 -11.00 -2.23 4.74
CA PRO A 195 -10.88 -3.18 3.63
C PRO A 195 -12.13 -3.19 2.71
N ASP A 196 -13.32 -2.97 3.26
CA ASP A 196 -14.58 -2.95 2.49
C ASP A 196 -14.97 -1.56 1.99
N ASN A 197 -14.33 -0.50 2.48
CA ASN A 197 -14.53 0.88 2.05
C ASN A 197 -13.20 1.57 1.82
N LEU A 198 -12.66 1.39 0.61
CA LEU A 198 -11.36 1.93 0.23
C LEU A 198 -11.38 3.45 0.04
N GLY A 199 -12.56 4.08 -0.06
CA GLY A 199 -12.71 5.50 -0.39
C GLY A 199 -12.66 5.77 -1.90
N ASN A 200 -12.31 7.00 -2.26
CA ASN A 200 -12.24 7.47 -3.65
C ASN A 200 -10.92 7.02 -4.31
N VAL A 201 -10.91 5.78 -4.79
CA VAL A 201 -9.81 5.17 -5.55
C VAL A 201 -10.36 4.53 -6.82
N LYS A 202 -9.66 4.72 -7.94
CA LYS A 202 -9.94 4.01 -9.19
C LYS A 202 -9.17 2.69 -9.18
N ILE A 203 -9.84 1.57 -9.44
CA ILE A 203 -9.19 0.26 -9.51
C ILE A 203 -9.15 -0.19 -10.96
N HIS A 204 -7.97 -0.60 -11.42
CA HIS A 204 -7.76 -1.17 -12.75
C HIS A 204 -7.02 -2.50 -12.63
N THR A 205 -7.70 -3.58 -12.98
CA THR A 205 -7.15 -4.95 -12.95
C THR A 205 -6.76 -5.37 -14.36
N GLN A 206 -5.54 -5.92 -14.55
CA GLN A 206 -4.99 -6.26 -15.87
C GLN A 206 -5.00 -7.76 -16.21
N TRP A 207 -5.50 -8.61 -15.31
CA TRP A 207 -5.71 -10.04 -15.55
C TRP A 207 -7.17 -10.35 -15.83
#